data_AF-A0A7S1BIS7-F1
#
_entry.id   AF-A0A7S1BIS7-F1
#
_cell.length_a   1.000
_cell.length_b   1.000
_cell.length_c   1.000
_cell.angle_alpha   90.00
_cell.angle_beta   90.00
_cell.angle_gamma   90.00
#
_symmetry.space_group_name_H-M   'P 1'
#
loop_
_entity.id
_entity.type
_entity.pdbx_description
1 polymer ?
#
loop_
_entity_poly.entity_id
_entity_poly.type
_entity_poly.pdbx_seq_one_letter_code
_entity_poly.pdbx_strand_id
1 'polypeptide(L)'
;DFERIFRPLLDRILDVVRSVATTAAASSSSHSEMDAAEQSVAGIVDEAVLVGGSSRIPSLRTAVSDLLEPHGGELCTSVDPDVAVAEGCAILAASWSGDVPVHVVRSAVMLDVLPHDIGAWIVEE
;
A
#
# COMPACT_ATOMS: atom_id res chain seq x y z
N ASP A 1 -29.68 -8.80 -0.04
CA ASP A 1 -28.93 -7.73 0.64
C ASP A 1 -27.45 -7.92 0.36
N PHE A 2 -26.95 -7.23 -0.68
CA PHE A 2 -25.58 -7.39 -1.19
C PHE A 2 -24.54 -7.03 -0.13
N GLU A 3 -24.78 -5.97 0.64
CA GLU A 3 -23.88 -5.52 1.71
C GLU A 3 -23.72 -6.56 2.81
N ARG A 4 -24.79 -7.25 3.19
CA ARG A 4 -24.73 -8.32 4.19
C ARG A 4 -23.84 -9.48 3.75
N ILE A 5 -23.82 -9.79 2.46
CA ILE A 5 -22.97 -10.85 1.89
C ILE A 5 -21.52 -10.36 1.76
N PHE A 6 -21.33 -9.09 1.41
CA PHE A 6 -20.02 -8.50 1.21
C PHE A 6 -19.29 -8.14 2.51
N ARG A 7 -20.03 -7.90 3.61
CA ARG A 7 -19.46 -7.42 4.88
C ARG A 7 -18.30 -8.27 5.40
N PRO A 8 -18.37 -9.61 5.45
CA PRO A 8 -17.24 -10.42 5.92
C PRO A 8 -15.99 -10.31 5.03
N LEU A 9 -16.16 -10.04 3.73
CA LEU A 9 -15.04 -9.80 2.82
C LEU A 9 -14.43 -8.43 3.06
N LEU A 10 -15.26 -7.42 3.31
CA LEU A 10 -14.82 -6.07 3.62
C LEU A 10 -14.02 -6.03 4.92
N ASP A 11 -14.52 -6.70 5.98
CA ASP A 11 -13.82 -6.77 7.26
C ASP A 11 -12.43 -7.41 7.10
N ARG A 12 -12.32 -8.48 6.29
CA ARG A 12 -11.01 -9.11 5.96
C ARG A 12 -10.07 -8.17 5.21
N ILE A 13 -10.59 -7.33 4.32
CA ILE A 13 -9.78 -6.33 3.60
C ILE A 13 -9.22 -5.31 4.60
N LEU A 14 -10.06 -4.80 5.50
CA LEU A 14 -9.62 -3.84 6.51
C LEU A 14 -8.60 -4.44 7.48
N ASP A 15 -8.73 -5.71 7.83
CA ASP A 15 -7.76 -6.42 8.67
C ASP A 15 -6.38 -6.51 7.99
N VAL A 16 -6.34 -6.74 6.68
CA VAL A 16 -5.09 -6.72 5.92
C VAL A 16 -4.45 -5.33 5.94
N VAL A 17 -5.24 -4.27 5.73
CA VAL A 17 -4.73 -2.89 5.77
C VAL A 17 -4.16 -2.55 7.15
N ARG A 18 -4.86 -2.94 8.23
CA ARG A 18 -4.35 -2.77 9.61
C ARG A 18 -3.07 -3.55 9.85
N SER A 19 -2.99 -4.79 9.37
CA SER A 19 -1.78 -5.62 9.50
C SER A 19 -0.58 -4.94 8.84
N VAL A 20 -0.72 -4.50 7.58
CA VAL A 20 0.33 -3.80 6.84
C VAL A 20 0.75 -2.51 7.55
N ALA A 21 -0.22 -1.73 8.03
CA ALA A 21 0.01 -0.53 8.83
C ALA A 21 0.87 -0.80 10.07
N THR A 22 0.54 -1.84 10.83
CA THR A 22 1.32 -2.21 12.03
C THR A 22 2.74 -2.68 11.69
N THR A 23 2.91 -3.43 10.61
CA THR A 23 4.24 -3.87 10.15
C THR A 23 5.10 -2.67 9.70
N ALA A 24 4.52 -1.70 9.01
CA ALA A 24 5.22 -0.49 8.58
C ALA A 24 5.61 0.42 9.77
N ALA A 25 4.76 0.51 10.79
CA ALA A 25 5.06 1.28 11.99
C ALA A 25 6.20 0.66 12.84
N ALA A 26 6.34 -0.66 12.84
CA ALA A 26 7.39 -1.36 13.59
C ALA A 26 8.80 -1.15 12.98
N SER A 27 8.91 -0.85 11.69
CA SER A 27 10.18 -0.62 11.01
C SER A 27 10.69 0.83 11.13
N SER A 28 9.87 1.78 11.60
CA SER A 28 10.25 3.19 11.79
C SER A 28 10.71 3.55 13.22
N SER A 29 10.50 2.68 14.21
CA SER A 29 10.79 2.96 15.62
C SER A 29 12.27 2.76 15.99
N SER A 30 13.09 3.81 15.82
CA SER A 30 14.39 3.94 16.53
C SER A 30 14.47 5.16 17.46
N HIS A 31 13.43 6.01 17.53
CA HIS A 31 13.35 7.09 18.53
C HIS A 31 11.91 7.34 19.03
N SER A 32 11.80 7.44 20.36
CA SER A 32 10.66 7.85 21.22
C SER A 32 9.40 6.99 21.30
N GLU A 33 8.89 6.89 22.53
CA GLU A 33 7.61 6.31 22.91
C GLU A 33 6.49 6.98 22.10
N MET A 34 5.82 6.20 21.25
CA MET A 34 4.81 6.66 20.31
C MET A 34 3.44 6.66 20.98
N ASP A 35 2.68 7.76 20.81
CA ASP A 35 1.35 7.93 21.40
C ASP A 35 0.34 6.97 20.75
N ALA A 36 -0.67 6.50 21.50
CA ALA A 36 -1.68 5.55 21.01
C ALA A 36 -2.46 6.05 19.76
N ALA A 37 -2.47 7.35 19.49
CA ALA A 37 -3.07 7.96 18.30
C ALA A 37 -2.20 7.80 17.03
N GLU A 38 -0.87 7.83 17.16
CA GLU A 38 0.10 7.53 16.08
C GLU A 38 0.09 6.05 15.70
N GLN A 39 -0.49 5.19 16.53
CA GLN A 39 -0.65 3.76 16.26
C GLN A 39 -1.87 3.43 15.37
N SER A 40 -2.68 4.43 15.03
CA SER A 40 -3.80 4.26 14.12
C SER A 40 -3.34 4.31 12.65
N VAL A 41 -4.04 3.61 11.75
CA VAL A 41 -3.73 3.65 10.31
C VAL A 41 -3.70 5.09 9.78
N ALA A 42 -4.59 5.94 10.28
CA ALA A 42 -4.66 7.37 9.95
C ALA A 42 -3.43 8.18 10.40
N GLY A 43 -2.69 7.74 11.42
CA GLY A 43 -1.48 8.44 11.89
C GLY A 43 -0.24 8.14 11.06
N ILE A 44 -0.26 7.06 10.25
CA ILE A 44 0.90 6.58 9.49
C ILE A 44 0.74 6.69 7.97
N VAL A 45 -0.49 6.91 7.48
CA VAL A 45 -0.80 7.02 6.05
C VAL A 45 -1.29 8.43 5.76
N ASP A 46 -0.58 9.15 4.90
CA ASP A 46 -0.97 10.50 4.45
C ASP A 46 -2.08 10.44 3.38
N GLU A 47 -1.93 9.56 2.38
CA GLU A 47 -2.86 9.42 1.27
C GLU A 47 -3.09 7.94 0.92
N ALA A 48 -4.31 7.60 0.51
CA ALA A 48 -4.64 6.29 -0.03
C ALA A 48 -5.07 6.39 -1.49
N VAL A 49 -4.38 5.66 -2.35
CA VAL A 49 -4.73 5.45 -3.76
C VAL A 49 -5.37 4.08 -3.89
N LEU A 50 -6.55 4.00 -4.52
CA LEU A 50 -7.19 2.73 -4.81
C LEU A 50 -6.93 2.30 -6.25
N VAL A 51 -6.45 1.07 -6.45
CA VAL A 51 -6.09 0.53 -7.77
C VAL A 51 -6.89 -0.75 -8.05
N GLY A 52 -7.28 -0.95 -9.32
CA GLY A 52 -7.97 -2.16 -9.78
C GLY A 52 -9.51 -2.07 -9.80
N GLY A 53 -10.15 -2.92 -10.60
CA GLY A 53 -11.59 -2.88 -10.92
C GLY A 53 -12.52 -2.84 -9.70
N SER A 54 -12.27 -3.71 -8.72
CA SER A 54 -13.11 -3.86 -7.53
C SER A 54 -13.06 -2.66 -6.58
N SER A 55 -12.09 -1.77 -6.72
CA SER A 55 -12.01 -0.54 -5.92
C SER A 55 -13.16 0.44 -6.17
N ARG A 56 -13.92 0.23 -7.26
CA ARG A 56 -15.09 1.04 -7.61
C ARG A 56 -16.33 0.73 -6.75
N ILE A 57 -16.30 -0.32 -5.93
CA ILE A 57 -17.39 -0.68 -5.04
C ILE A 57 -17.58 0.44 -3.99
N PRO A 58 -18.74 1.12 -3.92
CA PRO A 58 -18.93 2.27 -3.04
C PRO A 58 -18.70 1.97 -1.56
N SER A 59 -19.21 0.83 -1.07
CA SER A 59 -19.06 0.44 0.33
C SER A 59 -17.61 0.15 0.74
N LEU A 60 -16.76 -0.30 -0.20
CA LEU A 60 -15.33 -0.44 0.03
C LEU A 60 -14.65 0.92 0.15
N ARG A 61 -14.98 1.86 -0.74
CA ARG A 61 -14.40 3.21 -0.73
C ARG A 61 -14.73 3.93 0.58
N THR A 62 -15.98 3.87 1.02
CA THR A 62 -16.40 4.45 2.31
C THR A 62 -15.65 3.81 3.47
N ALA A 63 -15.60 2.47 3.55
CA ALA A 63 -14.93 1.81 4.67
C ALA A 63 -13.41 2.07 4.74
N VAL A 64 -12.76 2.30 3.60
CA VAL A 64 -11.34 2.71 3.58
C VAL A 64 -11.18 4.17 3.99
N SER A 65 -12.04 5.08 3.52
CA SER A 65 -12.06 6.47 3.99
C SER A 65 -12.26 6.56 5.51
N ASP A 66 -13.24 5.83 6.05
CA ASP A 66 -13.53 5.78 7.48
C ASP A 66 -12.33 5.26 8.30
N LEU A 67 -11.50 4.39 7.72
CA LEU A 67 -10.30 3.85 8.38
C LEU A 67 -9.18 4.90 8.50
N LEU A 68 -9.17 5.91 7.63
CA LEU A 68 -8.14 6.95 7.52
C LEU A 68 -8.54 8.26 8.21
N GLU A 69 -9.77 8.36 8.73
CA GLU A 69 -10.17 9.48 9.57
C GLU A 69 -9.35 9.50 10.88
N PRO A 70 -8.96 10.69 11.39
CA PRO A 70 -9.34 12.02 10.93
C PRO A 70 -8.36 12.68 9.92
N HIS A 71 -7.23 12.05 9.59
CA HIS A 71 -6.13 12.70 8.87
C HIS A 71 -6.17 12.52 7.34
N GLY A 72 -6.84 11.49 6.81
CA GLY A 72 -6.83 11.11 5.39
C GLY A 72 -8.21 10.86 4.78
N GLY A 73 -9.18 11.74 5.05
CA GLY A 73 -10.61 11.52 4.73
C GLY A 73 -10.97 11.41 3.25
N GLU A 74 -10.15 11.94 2.32
CA GLU A 74 -10.41 11.86 0.89
C GLU A 74 -9.43 10.91 0.18
N LEU A 75 -9.97 9.93 -0.54
CA LEU A 75 -9.18 8.99 -1.35
C LEU A 75 -8.52 9.74 -2.52
N CYS A 76 -7.24 9.51 -2.72
CA CYS A 76 -6.50 10.13 -3.81
C CYS A 76 -6.96 9.61 -5.18
N THR A 77 -7.22 10.54 -6.10
CA THR A 77 -7.74 10.27 -7.45
C THR A 77 -6.86 10.86 -8.56
N SER A 78 -5.63 11.27 -8.21
CA SER A 78 -4.69 11.87 -9.16
C SER A 78 -4.09 10.85 -10.14
N VAL A 79 -4.24 9.56 -9.86
CA VAL A 79 -3.74 8.45 -10.67
C VAL A 79 -4.92 7.64 -11.24
N ASP A 80 -4.84 7.28 -12.52
CA ASP A 80 -5.83 6.41 -13.15
C ASP A 80 -5.68 4.96 -12.64
N PRO A 81 -6.71 4.41 -11.96
CA PRO A 81 -6.63 3.11 -11.29
C PRO A 81 -6.54 1.92 -12.25
N ASP A 82 -6.81 2.09 -13.55
CA ASP A 82 -6.75 1.01 -14.53
C ASP A 82 -5.38 0.93 -15.22
N VAL A 83 -4.65 2.04 -15.32
CA VAL A 83 -3.35 2.10 -16.03
C VAL A 83 -2.15 2.28 -15.09
N ALA A 84 -2.36 2.71 -13.83
CA ALA A 84 -1.30 2.97 -12.86
C ALA A 84 -0.21 1.89 -12.82
N VAL A 85 -0.63 0.62 -12.78
CA VAL A 85 0.28 -0.53 -12.71
C VAL A 85 1.09 -0.67 -13.99
N ALA A 86 0.46 -0.52 -15.16
CA ALA A 86 1.12 -0.66 -16.45
C ALA A 86 2.12 0.48 -16.70
N GLU A 87 1.74 1.71 -16.36
CA GLU A 87 2.64 2.87 -16.45
C GLU A 87 3.84 2.74 -15.52
N GLY A 88 3.63 2.32 -14.27
CA GLY A 88 4.71 2.04 -13.33
C GLY A 88 5.69 0.99 -13.84
N CYS A 89 5.18 -0.11 -14.40
CA CYS A 89 6.00 -1.14 -15.05
C CYS A 89 6.78 -0.60 -16.26
N ALA A 90 6.17 0.26 -17.08
CA ALA A 90 6.84 0.85 -18.23
C ALA A 90 7.98 1.80 -17.80
N ILE A 91 7.77 2.57 -16.73
CA ILE A 91 8.80 3.44 -16.15
C ILE A 91 9.97 2.61 -15.61
N LEU A 92 9.69 1.54 -14.86
CA LEU A 92 10.73 0.62 -14.36
C LEU A 92 11.49 -0.06 -15.51
N ALA A 93 10.79 -0.55 -16.53
CA ALA A 93 11.41 -1.16 -17.71
C ALA A 93 12.30 -0.17 -18.47
N ALA A 94 11.85 1.08 -18.64
CA ALA A 94 12.65 2.15 -19.23
C ALA A 94 13.90 2.47 -18.40
N SER A 95 13.81 2.40 -17.07
CA SER A 95 14.97 2.56 -16.19
C SER A 95 15.99 1.43 -16.33
N TRP A 96 15.54 0.21 -16.61
CA TRP A 96 16.41 -0.96 -16.71
C TRP A 96 16.95 -1.21 -18.12
N SER A 97 16.26 -0.76 -19.17
CA SER A 97 16.69 -0.99 -20.55
C SER A 97 17.99 -0.28 -20.89
N GLY A 98 18.28 0.85 -20.24
CA GLY A 98 19.43 1.70 -20.57
C GLY A 98 19.29 2.50 -21.87
N ASP A 99 18.19 2.31 -22.61
CA ASP A 99 17.90 2.99 -23.87
C ASP A 99 17.28 4.38 -23.68
N VAL A 100 16.73 4.66 -22.50
CA VAL A 100 16.13 5.95 -22.14
C VAL A 100 17.14 6.75 -21.30
N PRO A 101 17.41 8.02 -21.65
CA PRO A 101 18.33 8.84 -20.86
C PRO A 101 17.87 8.98 -19.40
N VAL A 102 18.79 8.75 -18.46
CA VAL A 102 18.53 8.74 -17.00
C VAL A 102 17.85 10.03 -16.49
N HIS A 103 18.08 11.18 -17.11
CA HIS A 103 17.43 12.44 -16.71
C HIS A 103 15.94 12.51 -17.05
N VAL A 104 15.46 11.67 -17.98
CA VAL A 104 14.04 11.55 -18.36
C VAL A 104 13.29 10.68 -17.36
N VAL A 105 13.92 9.57 -16.94
CA VAL A 105 13.43 8.70 -15.85
C VAL A 105 13.99 9.25 -14.54
N ARG A 106 13.51 10.43 -14.11
CA ARG A 106 13.98 11.08 -12.87
C ARG A 106 14.15 10.06 -11.75
N SER A 107 15.26 10.22 -11.03
CA SER A 107 15.78 9.39 -9.93
C SER A 107 14.72 8.91 -8.93
N ALA A 108 14.03 7.84 -9.29
CA ALA A 108 13.19 7.06 -8.41
C ALA A 108 13.99 5.83 -7.96
N VAL A 109 14.26 5.74 -6.66
CA VAL A 109 14.76 4.50 -6.05
C VAL A 109 13.55 3.78 -5.50
N MET A 110 13.29 2.57 -6.00
CA MET A 110 12.27 1.68 -5.46
C MET A 110 12.94 0.66 -4.55
N LEU A 111 12.54 0.65 -3.28
CA LEU A 111 12.91 -0.39 -2.32
C LEU A 111 11.65 -1.18 -2.02
N ASP A 112 11.70 -2.48 -2.25
CA ASP A 112 10.58 -3.40 -2.01
C ASP A 112 10.94 -4.39 -0.89
N VAL A 113 9.92 -4.97 -0.27
CA VAL A 113 10.07 -5.94 0.81
C VAL A 113 9.67 -7.33 0.32
N LEU A 114 10.31 -8.37 0.87
CA LEU A 114 9.85 -9.73 0.66
C LEU A 114 8.63 -10.00 1.56
N PRO A 115 7.53 -10.54 1.02
CA PRO A 115 6.33 -10.81 1.84
C PRO A 115 6.51 -12.00 2.79
N HIS A 116 7.56 -12.81 2.61
CA HIS A 116 7.86 -13.99 3.41
C HIS A 116 9.38 -14.14 3.58
N ASP A 117 9.78 -14.78 4.68
CA ASP A 117 11.17 -15.08 4.96
C ASP A 117 11.75 -16.11 3.96
N ILE A 118 13.03 -15.94 3.60
CA ILE A 118 13.77 -16.85 2.74
C ILE A 118 14.89 -17.49 3.57
N GLY A 119 14.93 -18.82 3.62
CA GLY A 119 15.96 -19.59 4.31
C GLY A 119 16.59 -20.64 3.41
N ALA A 120 17.84 -21.00 3.71
CA ALA A 120 18.52 -22.14 3.11
C ALA A 120 19.11 -23.01 4.23
N TRP A 121 19.05 -24.33 4.04
CA TRP A 121 19.75 -25.28 4.90
C TRP A 121 20.93 -25.86 4.14
N ILE A 122 22.09 -25.91 4.81
CA ILE A 122 23.33 -26.43 4.24
C ILE A 122 23.56 -27.81 4.83
N VAL A 123 23.78 -28.79 3.96
CA VAL A 123 24.22 -30.14 4.34
C VAL A 123 25.74 -30.15 4.32
N GLU A 124 26.39 -30.54 5.42
CA GLU A 124 27.81 -30.90 5.41
C GLU A 124 27.93 -32.44 5.31
N GLU A 125 28.79 -32.93 4.41
CA GLU A 125 29.21 -34.35 4.33
C GLU A 125 30.32 -34.67 5.34
#